data_AF-A0A0M0JA53-F1
#
_entry.id   AF-A0A0M0JA53-F1
#
_cell.length_a   1.000
_cell.length_b   1.000
_cell.length_c   1.000
_cell.angle_alpha   90.00
_cell.angle_beta   90.00
_cell.angle_gamma   90.00
#
_symmetry.space_group_name_H-M   'P 1'
#
loop_
_entity.id
_entity.type
_entity.pdbx_description
1 polymer ?
#
loop_
_entity_poly.entity_id
_entity_poly.type
_entity_poly.pdbx_seq_one_letter_code
_entity_poly.pdbx_strand_id
1 'polypeptide(L)'
;MEVLTTEVAKKAVTSSSTTASPLQVLQMDPPSPEAPSESMTDRLNQLKSLDSEAIQAKIAAAKRDEAEKKVLEEARMAARDKAIAEYTAAVSDAAEATYLDDTYVKAYYRLALGHQGMGNIEKAFKACRAGLKLEPDSMQLLKLQEELQKAETEQLGAVLV
;
A
#
# COMPACT_ATOMS: atom_id res chain seq x y z
N MET A 1 1.80 37.14 59.57
CA MET A 1 2.27 37.74 60.84
C MET A 1 2.80 36.59 61.68
N GLU A 2 4.13 36.49 61.69
CA GLU A 2 4.94 37.01 62.79
C GLU A 2 4.96 35.98 63.91
N VAL A 3 5.96 35.10 63.85
CA VAL A 3 7.26 35.20 64.55
C VAL A 3 7.15 34.79 66.02
N LEU A 4 8.33 34.40 66.50
CA LEU A 4 8.83 34.44 67.86
C LEU A 4 8.96 33.02 68.44
N THR A 5 10.10 32.59 68.96
CA THR A 5 11.39 33.22 69.28
C THR A 5 12.24 32.05 69.80
N THR A 6 13.42 31.77 69.24
CA THR A 6 14.74 32.14 69.79
C THR A 6 14.97 31.88 71.28
N GLU A 7 15.99 31.07 71.59
CA GLU A 7 17.08 31.35 72.55
C GLU A 7 18.13 30.26 72.33
N VAL A 8 19.37 30.49 71.87
CA VAL A 8 20.47 31.39 72.28
C VAL A 8 20.93 31.21 73.72
N ALA A 9 22.04 30.49 73.90
CA ALA A 9 23.17 30.87 74.77
C ALA A 9 24.30 29.83 74.57
N LYS A 10 25.44 30.21 73.96
CA LYS A 10 26.65 30.78 74.62
C LYS A 10 27.32 29.79 75.58
N LYS A 11 28.64 29.69 75.71
CA LYS A 11 29.84 30.19 75.02
C LYS A 11 31.01 29.50 75.76
N ALA A 12 32.03 29.11 74.99
CA ALA A 12 33.45 28.85 75.30
C ALA A 12 33.96 28.83 76.76
N VAL A 13 34.94 27.94 77.01
CA VAL A 13 36.23 28.10 77.74
C VAL A 13 36.82 26.68 77.89
N THR A 14 37.69 26.25 76.98
CA THR A 14 39.17 26.23 77.04
C THR A 14 39.82 25.41 78.17
N SER A 15 40.56 24.40 77.69
CA SER A 15 41.91 23.94 78.07
C SER A 15 42.16 22.96 79.22
N SER A 16 42.91 21.92 78.84
CA SER A 16 43.81 21.04 79.62
C SER A 16 43.11 19.98 80.48
N SER A 17 43.49 18.71 80.52
CA SER A 17 44.72 18.00 80.12
C SER A 17 44.44 16.48 80.17
N THR A 18 45.40 15.68 79.68
CA THR A 18 45.74 14.34 80.18
C THR A 18 45.19 13.12 79.42
N THR A 19 46.14 12.53 78.66
CA THR A 19 46.39 11.11 78.37
C THR A 19 45.56 10.36 77.32
N ALA A 20 46.10 10.39 76.09
CA ALA A 20 46.51 9.24 75.29
C ALA A 20 45.74 7.91 75.41
N SER A 21 45.07 7.54 74.32
CA SER A 21 45.00 6.16 73.83
C SER A 21 44.85 6.19 72.30
N PRO A 22 45.68 5.47 71.53
CA PRO A 22 45.66 5.53 70.07
C PRO A 22 44.61 4.58 69.48
N LEU A 23 43.80 5.15 68.58
CA LEU A 23 43.32 4.59 67.31
C LEU A 23 42.91 3.10 67.29
N GLN A 24 41.60 2.87 67.36
CA GLN A 24 40.96 1.84 66.52
C GLN A 24 39.86 2.52 65.72
N VAL A 25 40.18 2.73 64.44
CA VAL A 25 39.33 3.33 63.42
C VAL A 25 38.10 2.45 63.24
N LEU A 26 36.92 3.04 63.41
CA LEU A 26 35.64 2.51 62.95
C LEU A 26 35.78 2.07 61.48
N GLN A 27 35.76 0.77 61.22
CA GLN A 27 35.37 0.27 59.91
C GLN A 27 33.87 0.49 59.78
N MET A 28 33.50 1.57 59.08
CA MET A 28 32.17 1.72 58.51
C MET A 28 32.13 0.84 57.25
N ASP A 29 31.31 -0.19 57.25
CA ASP A 29 30.98 -0.92 56.03
C ASP A 29 30.35 0.06 55.02
N PRO A 30 30.84 0.17 53.77
CA PRO A 30 30.20 0.99 52.75
C PRO A 30 28.87 0.35 52.30
N PRO A 31 27.85 1.16 51.98
CA PRO A 31 26.52 0.67 51.61
C PRO A 31 26.56 0.01 50.22
N SER A 32 26.12 -1.24 50.14
CA SER A 32 25.62 -1.84 48.89
C SER A 32 24.18 -1.34 48.65
N PRO A 33 23.90 -0.82 47.45
CA PRO A 33 23.10 -1.63 46.55
C PRO A 33 23.67 -1.62 45.12
N GLU A 34 24.04 -2.80 44.64
CA GLU A 34 24.26 -3.10 43.24
C GLU A 34 23.03 -2.71 42.40
N ALA A 35 23.21 -1.75 41.49
CA ALA A 35 22.47 -1.71 40.24
C ALA A 35 23.46 -2.11 39.15
N PRO A 36 23.16 -3.10 38.29
CA PRO A 36 24.12 -3.58 37.30
C PRO A 36 24.44 -2.43 36.32
N SER A 37 25.69 -1.97 36.31
CA SER A 37 26.17 -1.05 35.28
C SER A 37 26.28 -1.84 33.98
N GLU A 38 25.18 -1.92 33.22
CA GLU A 38 25.20 -2.45 31.85
C GLU A 38 26.41 -1.85 31.12
N SER A 39 27.30 -2.72 30.63
CA SER A 39 28.54 -2.29 29.97
C SER A 39 28.18 -1.38 28.79
N MET A 40 28.97 -0.33 28.55
CA MET A 40 28.77 0.57 27.41
C MET A 40 28.73 -0.21 26.08
N THR A 41 29.41 -1.35 26.03
CA THR A 41 29.40 -2.30 24.91
C THR A 41 28.08 -3.06 24.80
N ASP A 42 27.48 -3.46 25.93
CA ASP A 42 26.17 -4.13 25.95
C ASP A 42 25.07 -3.17 25.50
N ARG A 43 25.10 -1.92 25.98
CA ARG A 43 24.18 -0.85 25.53
C ARG A 43 24.36 -0.54 24.04
N LEU A 44 25.59 -0.52 23.54
CA LEU A 44 25.88 -0.32 22.10
C LEU A 44 25.36 -1.50 21.25
N ASN A 45 25.52 -2.74 21.72
CA ASN A 45 25.03 -3.93 21.03
C ASN A 45 23.50 -4.01 21.07
N GLN A 46 22.88 -3.63 22.18
CA GLN A 46 21.43 -3.58 22.34
C GLN A 46 20.82 -2.49 21.44
N LEU A 47 21.45 -1.31 21.34
CA LEU A 47 21.00 -0.25 20.42
C LEU A 47 21.11 -0.69 18.95
N LYS A 48 22.23 -1.32 18.55
CA LYS A 48 22.40 -1.88 17.20
C LYS A 48 21.39 -2.98 16.88
N SER A 49 21.05 -3.81 17.86
CA SER A 49 20.03 -4.86 17.75
C SER A 49 18.65 -4.25 17.48
N LEU A 50 18.27 -3.24 18.25
CA LEU A 50 16.99 -2.55 18.12
C LEU A 50 16.87 -1.82 16.77
N ASP A 51 17.94 -1.14 16.34
CA ASP A 51 18.00 -0.49 15.03
C ASP A 51 17.87 -1.53 13.89
N SER A 52 18.52 -2.68 14.03
CA SER A 52 18.45 -3.76 13.05
C SER A 52 17.04 -4.37 12.96
N GLU A 53 16.39 -4.63 14.10
CA GLU A 53 15.04 -5.21 14.13
C GLU A 53 13.99 -4.26 13.55
N ALA A 54 14.04 -2.97 13.91
CA ALA A 54 13.12 -1.97 13.38
C ALA A 54 13.29 -1.77 11.86
N ILE A 55 14.55 -1.79 11.37
CA ILE A 55 14.85 -1.73 9.93
C ILE A 55 14.38 -3.01 9.22
N GLN A 56 14.62 -4.18 9.80
CA GLN A 56 14.17 -5.46 9.25
C GLN A 56 12.64 -5.54 9.19
N ALA A 57 11.94 -5.07 10.21
CA ALA A 57 10.47 -5.01 10.24
C ALA A 57 9.92 -4.12 9.12
N LYS A 58 10.53 -2.94 8.88
CA LYS A 58 10.16 -2.04 7.77
C LYS A 58 10.41 -2.66 6.40
N ILE A 59 11.54 -3.35 6.22
CA ILE A 59 11.86 -4.07 4.97
C ILE A 59 10.86 -5.21 4.74
N ALA A 60 10.51 -5.95 5.79
CA ALA A 60 9.51 -7.02 5.71
C ALA A 60 8.10 -6.48 5.42
N ALA A 61 7.74 -5.31 5.95
CA ALA A 61 6.49 -4.63 5.60
C ALA A 61 6.48 -4.20 4.13
N ALA A 62 7.52 -3.50 3.66
CA ALA A 62 7.62 -3.07 2.26
C ALA A 62 7.57 -4.26 1.28
N LYS A 63 8.21 -5.39 1.61
CA LYS A 63 8.14 -6.63 0.81
C LYS A 63 6.74 -7.23 0.77
N ARG A 64 5.96 -7.14 1.85
CA ARG A 64 4.56 -7.58 1.85
C ARG A 64 3.71 -6.68 0.97
N ASP A 65 3.88 -5.37 1.08
CA ASP A 65 3.14 -4.41 0.25
C ASP A 65 3.45 -4.60 -1.24
N GLU A 66 4.72 -4.85 -1.58
CA GLU A 66 5.13 -5.17 -2.95
C GLU A 66 4.56 -6.50 -3.44
N ALA A 67 4.56 -7.54 -2.59
CA ALA A 67 3.97 -8.83 -2.92
C ALA A 67 2.45 -8.74 -3.12
N GLU A 68 1.75 -7.99 -2.27
CA GLU A 68 0.31 -7.74 -2.40
C GLU A 68 0.00 -6.98 -3.69
N LYS A 69 0.76 -5.92 -3.99
CA LYS A 69 0.64 -5.19 -5.25
C LYS A 69 0.85 -6.10 -6.46
N LYS A 70 1.83 -7.01 -6.39
CA LYS A 70 2.11 -7.98 -7.45
C LYS A 70 0.94 -8.95 -7.65
N VAL A 71 0.38 -9.49 -6.56
CA VAL A 71 -0.80 -10.38 -6.62
C VAL A 71 -2.00 -9.65 -7.23
N LEU A 72 -2.24 -8.39 -6.87
CA LEU A 72 -3.31 -7.58 -7.44
C LEU A 72 -3.12 -7.36 -8.95
N GLU A 73 -1.89 -7.11 -9.39
CA GLU A 73 -1.57 -6.92 -10.80
C GLU A 73 -1.73 -8.22 -11.60
N GLU A 74 -1.25 -9.35 -11.07
CA GLU A 74 -1.46 -10.67 -11.66
C GLU A 74 -2.95 -11.00 -11.80
N ALA A 75 -3.75 -10.72 -10.78
CA ALA A 75 -5.21 -10.92 -10.83
C ALA A 75 -5.88 -10.04 -11.89
N ARG A 76 -5.45 -8.78 -12.05
CA ARG A 76 -5.95 -7.88 -13.10
C ARG A 76 -5.59 -8.38 -14.49
N MET A 77 -4.36 -8.83 -14.69
CA MET A 77 -3.91 -9.38 -15.96
C MET A 77 -4.70 -10.65 -16.31
N ALA A 78 -4.87 -11.57 -15.35
CA ALA A 78 -5.69 -12.76 -15.54
C ALA A 78 -7.15 -12.43 -15.88
N ALA A 79 -7.74 -11.41 -15.23
CA ALA A 79 -9.09 -10.95 -15.55
C ALA A 79 -9.18 -10.35 -16.97
N ARG A 80 -8.16 -9.59 -17.39
CA ARG A 80 -8.07 -9.03 -18.74
C ARG A 80 -7.95 -10.14 -19.79
N ASP A 81 -7.08 -11.11 -19.58
CA ASP A 81 -6.86 -12.22 -20.49
C ASP A 81 -8.14 -13.07 -20.63
N LYS A 82 -8.82 -13.32 -19.52
CA LYS A 82 -10.11 -13.99 -19.50
C LYS A 82 -11.16 -13.20 -20.30
N ALA A 83 -11.27 -11.89 -20.09
CA ALA A 83 -12.20 -11.05 -20.84
C ALA A 83 -11.90 -11.07 -22.34
N ILE A 84 -10.63 -10.98 -22.73
CA ILE A 84 -10.20 -11.09 -24.13
C ILE A 84 -10.63 -12.44 -24.71
N ALA A 85 -10.41 -13.54 -23.99
CA ALA A 85 -10.81 -14.88 -24.43
C ALA A 85 -12.33 -15.02 -24.62
N GLU A 86 -13.12 -14.43 -23.73
CA GLU A 86 -14.58 -14.40 -23.85
C GLU A 86 -15.03 -13.58 -25.06
N TYR A 87 -14.40 -12.43 -25.32
CA TYR A 87 -14.71 -11.63 -26.50
C TYR A 87 -14.30 -12.31 -27.80
N THR A 88 -13.15 -13.00 -27.86
CA THR A 88 -12.76 -13.76 -29.06
C THR A 88 -13.73 -14.89 -29.35
N ALA A 89 -14.17 -15.62 -28.33
CA ALA A 89 -15.20 -16.64 -28.49
C ALA A 89 -16.51 -16.03 -29.02
N ALA A 90 -16.98 -14.93 -28.42
CA ALA A 90 -18.19 -14.24 -28.86
C ALA A 90 -18.10 -13.73 -30.31
N VAL A 91 -16.94 -13.23 -30.73
CA VAL A 91 -16.70 -12.83 -32.13
C VAL A 91 -16.72 -14.03 -33.06
N SER A 92 -16.14 -15.16 -32.67
CA SER A 92 -16.15 -16.39 -33.48
C SER A 92 -17.59 -16.86 -33.72
N ASP A 93 -18.37 -16.99 -32.65
CA ASP A 93 -19.76 -17.45 -32.73
C ASP A 93 -20.63 -16.49 -33.54
N ALA A 94 -20.45 -15.18 -33.34
CA ALA A 94 -21.18 -14.17 -34.08
C ALA A 94 -20.78 -14.14 -35.57
N ALA A 95 -19.49 -14.35 -35.88
CA ALA A 95 -19.01 -14.42 -37.26
C ALA A 95 -19.58 -15.65 -37.99
N GLU A 96 -19.61 -16.81 -37.33
CA GLU A 96 -20.25 -18.01 -37.87
C GLU A 96 -21.75 -17.78 -38.09
N ALA A 97 -22.44 -17.15 -37.13
CA ALA A 97 -23.85 -16.81 -37.29
C ALA A 97 -24.09 -15.88 -38.49
N THR A 98 -23.25 -14.87 -38.71
CA THR A 98 -23.35 -14.00 -39.91
C THR A 98 -22.98 -14.71 -41.22
N TYR A 99 -22.22 -15.81 -41.15
CA TYR A 99 -21.89 -16.62 -42.33
C TYR A 99 -23.05 -17.55 -42.70
N LEU A 100 -23.73 -18.10 -41.69
CA LEU A 100 -24.89 -18.97 -41.87
C LEU A 100 -26.14 -18.19 -42.27
N ASP A 101 -26.35 -17.02 -41.68
CA ASP A 101 -27.45 -16.10 -41.97
C ASP A 101 -26.93 -14.66 -41.99
N ASP A 102 -26.72 -14.15 -43.20
CA ASP A 102 -26.25 -12.78 -43.43
C ASP A 102 -27.32 -11.71 -43.19
N THR A 103 -28.56 -12.12 -42.89
CA THR A 103 -29.65 -11.20 -42.52
C THR A 103 -29.86 -11.11 -41.00
N TYR A 104 -29.11 -11.90 -40.21
CA TYR A 104 -29.29 -11.96 -38.77
C TYR A 104 -28.66 -10.75 -38.05
N VAL A 105 -29.41 -9.65 -37.96
CA VAL A 105 -28.99 -8.36 -37.37
C VAL A 105 -28.37 -8.50 -35.98
N LYS A 106 -28.91 -9.37 -35.12
CA LYS A 106 -28.37 -9.58 -33.75
C LYS A 106 -26.97 -10.21 -33.76
N ALA A 107 -26.61 -10.98 -34.79
CA ALA A 107 -25.25 -11.48 -34.93
C ALA A 107 -24.27 -10.33 -35.19
N TYR A 108 -24.61 -9.38 -36.06
CA TYR A 108 -23.80 -8.18 -36.29
C TYR A 108 -23.63 -7.32 -35.03
N TYR A 109 -24.69 -7.19 -34.22
CA TYR A 109 -24.60 -6.50 -32.93
C TYR A 109 -23.61 -7.18 -31.97
N ARG A 110 -23.69 -8.50 -31.82
CA ARG A 110 -22.76 -9.29 -31.00
C ARG A 110 -21.32 -9.24 -31.52
N LEU A 111 -21.16 -9.31 -32.84
CA LEU A 111 -19.87 -9.20 -33.50
C LEU A 111 -19.23 -7.83 -33.24
N ALA A 112 -20.02 -6.76 -33.33
CA ALA A 112 -19.57 -5.41 -33.05
C ALA A 112 -19.18 -5.22 -31.58
N LEU A 113 -20.01 -5.71 -30.64
CA LEU A 113 -19.71 -5.69 -29.21
C LEU A 113 -18.44 -6.45 -28.86
N GLY A 114 -18.26 -7.67 -29.39
CA GLY A 114 -17.06 -8.46 -29.14
C GLY A 114 -15.80 -7.76 -29.65
N HIS A 115 -15.86 -7.14 -30.83
CA HIS A 115 -14.75 -6.32 -31.33
C HIS A 115 -14.50 -5.08 -30.47
N GLN A 116 -15.54 -4.40 -29.97
CA GLN A 116 -15.39 -3.27 -29.05
C GLN A 116 -14.75 -3.68 -27.73
N GLY A 117 -15.16 -4.81 -27.16
CA GLY A 117 -14.58 -5.36 -25.91
C GLY A 117 -13.09 -5.67 -26.03
N MET A 118 -12.63 -6.03 -27.25
CA MET A 118 -11.20 -6.22 -27.56
C MET A 118 -10.47 -4.91 -27.93
N GLY A 119 -11.14 -3.77 -27.93
CA GLY A 119 -10.58 -2.48 -28.37
C GLY A 119 -10.41 -2.33 -29.89
N ASN A 120 -10.95 -3.27 -30.68
CA ASN A 120 -10.88 -3.25 -32.15
C ASN A 120 -11.99 -2.35 -32.74
N ILE A 121 -11.92 -1.05 -32.46
CA ILE A 121 -12.98 -0.07 -32.80
C ILE A 121 -13.34 -0.07 -34.29
N GLU A 122 -12.35 -0.13 -35.18
CA GLU A 122 -12.60 -0.17 -36.63
C GLU A 122 -13.43 -1.40 -37.06
N LYS A 123 -13.13 -2.58 -36.50
CA LYS A 123 -13.85 -3.82 -36.81
C LYS A 123 -15.27 -3.77 -36.22
N ALA A 124 -15.41 -3.23 -35.01
CA ALA A 124 -16.71 -3.01 -34.39
C ALA A 124 -17.60 -2.11 -35.27
N PHE A 125 -17.07 -1.00 -35.78
CA PHE A 125 -17.79 -0.12 -36.70
C PHE A 125 -18.20 -0.81 -38.00
N LYS A 126 -17.32 -1.64 -38.59
CA LYS A 126 -17.64 -2.38 -39.82
C LYS A 126 -18.81 -3.34 -39.58
N ALA A 127 -18.80 -4.11 -38.49
CA ALA A 127 -19.90 -4.99 -38.12
C ALA A 127 -21.19 -4.20 -37.84
N CYS A 128 -21.09 -3.09 -37.11
CA CYS A 128 -22.24 -2.25 -36.78
C CYS A 128 -22.90 -1.66 -38.04
N ARG A 129 -22.10 -1.16 -38.99
CA ARG A 129 -22.60 -0.67 -40.29
C ARG A 129 -23.22 -1.78 -41.14
N ALA A 130 -22.71 -3.00 -41.08
CA ALA A 130 -23.31 -4.13 -41.79
C ALA A 130 -24.71 -4.43 -41.24
N GLY A 131 -24.87 -4.49 -39.92
CA GLY A 131 -26.18 -4.66 -39.28
C GLY A 131 -27.16 -3.52 -39.60
N LEU A 132 -26.71 -2.26 -39.56
CA LEU A 132 -27.55 -1.10 -39.85
C LEU A 132 -27.96 -0.98 -41.33
N LYS A 133 -27.27 -1.65 -42.25
CA LYS A 133 -27.73 -1.77 -43.65
C LYS A 133 -28.96 -2.66 -43.77
N LEU A 134 -29.11 -3.63 -42.87
CA LEU A 134 -30.23 -4.58 -42.83
C LEU A 134 -31.40 -3.97 -42.05
N GLU A 135 -31.12 -3.37 -40.89
CA GLU A 135 -32.11 -2.75 -40.01
C GLU A 135 -31.62 -1.34 -39.59
N PRO A 136 -31.92 -0.30 -40.39
CA PRO A 136 -31.43 1.06 -40.15
C PRO A 136 -31.95 1.71 -38.85
N ASP A 137 -33.09 1.25 -38.35
CA ASP A 137 -33.78 1.73 -37.15
C ASP A 137 -33.46 0.89 -35.90
N SER A 138 -32.48 -0.02 -36.00
CA SER A 138 -32.07 -0.86 -34.87
C SER A 138 -31.45 -0.03 -33.75
N MET A 139 -32.24 0.21 -32.70
CA MET A 139 -31.85 1.02 -31.54
C MET A 139 -30.55 0.54 -30.88
N GLN A 140 -30.32 -0.78 -30.84
CA GLN A 140 -29.12 -1.37 -30.24
C GLN A 140 -27.86 -1.03 -31.04
N LEU A 141 -27.93 -1.14 -32.36
CA LEU A 141 -26.81 -0.83 -33.25
C LEU A 141 -26.56 0.67 -33.34
N LEU A 142 -27.60 1.50 -33.40
CA LEU A 142 -27.44 2.96 -33.41
C LEU A 142 -26.76 3.45 -32.14
N LYS A 143 -27.19 2.95 -30.97
CA LYS A 143 -26.54 3.27 -29.69
C LYS A 143 -25.08 2.81 -29.67
N LEU A 144 -24.81 1.59 -30.13
CA LEU A 144 -23.45 1.07 -30.20
C LEU A 144 -22.56 1.89 -31.13
N GLN A 145 -23.09 2.32 -32.27
CA GLN A 145 -22.38 3.18 -33.20
C GLN A 145 -22.00 4.52 -32.57
N GLU A 146 -22.89 5.12 -31.77
CA GLU A 146 -22.60 6.36 -31.03
C GLU A 146 -21.49 6.15 -29.98
N GLU A 147 -21.53 5.04 -29.26
CA GLU A 147 -20.47 4.67 -28.29
C GLU A 147 -19.12 4.47 -28.99
N LEU A 148 -19.10 3.82 -30.15
CA LEU A 148 -17.89 3.63 -30.96
C LEU A 148 -17.33 4.96 -31.49
N GLN A 149 -18.19 5.92 -31.84
CA GLN A 149 -17.74 7.26 -32.27
C GLN A 149 -17.04 8.00 -31.14
N LYS A 150 -17.59 7.92 -29.92
CA LYS A 150 -16.96 8.51 -28.73
C LYS A 150 -15.60 7.86 -28.47
N ALA A 151 -15.55 6.53 -28.47
CA ALA A 151 -14.31 5.78 -28.27
C ALA A 151 -13.23 6.11 -29.33
N GLU A 152 -13.62 6.29 -30.59
CA GLU A 152 -12.70 6.72 -31.66
C GLU A 152 -12.16 8.13 -31.42
N THR A 153 -13.02 9.09 -31.04
CA THR A 153 -12.57 10.46 -30.74
C THR A 153 -11.67 10.53 -29.51
N GLU A 154 -11.91 9.71 -28.49
CA GLU A 154 -11.06 9.60 -27.31
C GLU A 154 -9.69 9.00 -27.65
N GLN A 155 -9.65 7.97 -28.51
CA GLN A 155 -8.39 7.40 -29.00
C GLN A 155 -7.59 8.40 -29.83
N LEU A 156 -8.23 9.14 -30.74
CA LEU A 156 -7.59 10.19 -31.53
C LEU A 156 -7.13 11.37 -30.66
N GLY A 157 -7.93 11.76 -29.66
CA GLY A 157 -7.59 12.81 -28.70
C GLY A 157 -6.40 12.44 -27.82
N ALA A 158 -6.29 11.17 -27.39
CA ALA A 158 -5.17 10.69 -26.59
C ALA A 158 -3.85 10.59 -27.36
N VAL A 159 -3.88 10.55 -28.70
CA VAL A 159 -2.68 10.49 -29.56
C VAL A 159 -2.15 11.89 -29.91
N LEU A 160 -2.98 12.93 -29.79
CA LEU A 160 -2.64 14.31 -30.16
C LEU A 160 -2.28 15.20 -28.96
N VAL A 161 -2.22 14.65 -27.74
CA VAL A 161 -1.80 15.32 -26.49
C VAL A 161 -0.49 14.70 -26.01
#